data_AF-A0AAF0J5E0-F1
#
_entry.id   AF-A0AAF0J5E0-F1
#
_cell.length_a   1.000
_cell.length_b   1.000
_cell.length_c   1.000
_cell.angle_alpha   90.00
_cell.angle_beta   90.00
_cell.angle_gamma   90.00
#
_symmetry.space_group_name_H-M   'P 1'
#
loop_
_entity.id
_entity.type
_entity.pdbx_description
1 polymer ?
#
loop_
_entity_poly.entity_id
_entity_poly.type
_entity_poly.pdbx_seq_one_letter_code
_entity_poly.pdbx_strand_id
1 'polypeptide(L)'
;MCHNLISQQQIEQVPQCVVLSFAAVGVVAVALVLFAVLRAVAEIHILPGRALSRYGANTRSRGAGSWALVTGATDGIGREFAMQLAARGFNVVLASRTLAKLEALAREIESKYVGTKTLVQAIDFSQPSEAQYGELARNTLHLDVAVLVNNVGRSHDMPVAFAESDVDEMEGIVNVNVLGTLRVTRIFAPRLAARRNGLILSIGSFSGQLATPLLATYAGSKAFLIGWSQALAEEMRRVNVDVAVLNTFFVVSNMSKLRRPTLMAPTPKQYVAAALSRLGRPGGAIGRVYTTTPCTT
;
A
#
# COMPACT_ATOMS: atom_id res chain seq x y z
N MET A 1 -12.41 -62.97 18.71
CA MET A 1 -12.34 -62.23 17.43
C MET A 1 -13.70 -61.62 17.06
N CYS A 2 -14.26 -60.74 17.89
CA CYS A 2 -15.61 -60.15 17.68
C CYS A 2 -15.62 -58.66 18.01
N HIS A 3 -14.75 -57.87 17.38
CA HIS A 3 -14.71 -56.42 17.56
C HIS A 3 -14.68 -55.59 16.26
N ASN A 4 -14.91 -56.21 15.08
CA ASN A 4 -14.80 -55.51 13.79
C ASN A 4 -16.06 -55.48 12.91
N LEU A 5 -17.23 -55.96 13.38
CA LEU A 5 -18.42 -56.06 12.52
C LEU A 5 -19.46 -54.93 12.72
N ILE A 6 -19.31 -54.10 13.75
CA ILE A 6 -20.30 -53.04 14.03
C ILE A 6 -20.03 -51.75 13.21
N SER A 7 -18.81 -51.53 12.69
CA SER A 7 -18.50 -50.28 12.00
C SER A 7 -18.89 -50.24 10.51
N GLN A 8 -19.03 -51.39 9.83
CA GLN A 8 -19.37 -51.42 8.40
C GLN A 8 -20.89 -51.38 8.13
N GLN A 9 -21.72 -51.88 9.04
CA GLN A 9 -23.17 -52.00 8.82
C GLN A 9 -23.94 -50.67 9.01
N GLN A 10 -23.36 -49.67 9.67
CA GLN A 10 -24.01 -48.37 9.89
C GLN A 10 -23.87 -47.39 8.71
N ILE A 11 -22.98 -47.66 7.74
CA ILE A 11 -22.75 -46.77 6.58
C ILE A 11 -23.76 -47.05 5.44
N GLU A 12 -24.41 -48.22 5.43
CA GLU A 12 -25.33 -48.65 4.36
C GLU A 12 -26.75 -48.06 4.41
N GLN A 13 -27.11 -47.25 5.41
CA GLN A 13 -28.47 -46.69 5.57
C GLN A 13 -28.59 -45.19 5.31
N VAL A 14 -27.64 -44.56 4.62
CA VAL A 14 -27.80 -43.15 4.22
C VAL A 14 -28.75 -43.06 3.02
N PRO A 15 -29.90 -42.37 3.12
CA PRO A 15 -30.82 -42.23 1.99
C PRO A 15 -30.14 -41.59 0.78
N GLN A 16 -30.40 -42.09 -0.43
CA GLN A 16 -29.77 -41.57 -1.66
C GLN A 16 -30.03 -40.08 -1.88
N CYS A 17 -31.18 -39.56 -1.43
CA CYS A 17 -31.48 -38.12 -1.43
C CYS A 17 -30.48 -37.32 -0.59
N VAL A 18 -30.07 -37.84 0.57
CA VAL A 18 -29.07 -37.20 1.45
C VAL A 18 -27.70 -37.18 0.78
N VAL A 19 -27.29 -38.28 0.15
CA VAL A 19 -26.03 -38.36 -0.61
C VAL A 19 -26.01 -37.35 -1.77
N LEU A 20 -27.11 -37.27 -2.54
CA LEU A 20 -27.23 -36.33 -3.66
C LEU A 20 -27.25 -34.87 -3.19
N SER A 21 -27.89 -34.57 -2.06
CA SER A 21 -27.87 -33.22 -1.47
C SER A 21 -26.46 -32.81 -1.05
N PHE A 22 -25.71 -33.68 -0.36
CA PHE A 22 -24.30 -33.39 -0.01
C PHE A 22 -23.41 -33.27 -1.25
N ALA A 23 -23.62 -34.10 -2.27
CA ALA A 23 -22.90 -34.00 -3.54
C ALA A 23 -23.18 -32.66 -4.24
N ALA A 24 -24.44 -32.21 -4.26
CA ALA A 24 -24.82 -30.93 -4.85
C ALA A 24 -24.17 -29.74 -4.09
N VAL A 25 -24.19 -29.76 -2.76
CA VAL A 25 -23.48 -28.76 -1.93
C VAL A 25 -21.98 -28.78 -2.23
N GLY A 26 -21.38 -29.97 -2.37
CA GLY A 26 -19.98 -30.14 -2.73
C GLY A 26 -19.66 -29.54 -4.10
N VAL A 27 -20.48 -29.80 -5.12
CA VAL A 27 -20.32 -29.23 -6.46
C VAL A 27 -20.41 -27.70 -6.42
N VAL A 28 -21.39 -27.14 -5.71
CA VAL A 28 -21.52 -25.69 -5.55
C VAL A 28 -20.30 -25.10 -4.84
N ALA A 29 -19.83 -25.72 -3.75
CA ALA A 29 -18.64 -25.26 -3.03
C ALA A 29 -17.38 -25.27 -3.91
N VAL A 30 -17.16 -26.36 -4.67
CA VAL A 30 -16.04 -26.47 -5.61
C VAL A 30 -16.15 -25.41 -6.72
N ALA A 31 -17.35 -25.20 -7.28
CA ALA A 31 -17.57 -24.18 -8.30
C ALA A 31 -17.29 -22.76 -7.78
N LEU A 32 -17.70 -22.45 -6.54
CA LEU A 32 -17.41 -21.16 -5.90
C LEU A 32 -15.91 -20.95 -5.66
N VAL A 33 -15.20 -21.99 -5.19
CA VAL A 33 -13.74 -21.93 -5.02
C VAL A 33 -13.04 -21.75 -6.36
N LEU A 34 -13.42 -22.52 -7.37
CA LEU A 34 -12.84 -22.42 -8.71
C LEU A 34 -13.08 -21.02 -9.31
N PHE A 35 -14.29 -20.49 -9.20
CA PHE A 35 -14.61 -19.14 -9.63
C PHE A 35 -13.77 -18.09 -8.89
N ALA A 36 -13.58 -18.23 -7.57
CA ALA A 36 -12.74 -17.32 -6.79
C ALA A 36 -11.27 -17.36 -7.25
N VAL A 37 -10.72 -18.55 -7.51
CA VAL A 37 -9.35 -18.74 -8.01
C VAL A 37 -9.20 -18.13 -9.41
N LEU A 38 -10.11 -18.45 -10.34
CA LEU A 38 -10.07 -17.91 -11.70
C LEU A 38 -10.19 -16.38 -11.71
N ARG A 39 -11.08 -15.82 -10.89
CA ARG A 39 -11.21 -14.37 -10.73
C ARG A 39 -9.93 -13.76 -10.17
N ALA A 40 -9.31 -14.37 -9.18
CA ALA A 40 -8.05 -13.89 -8.62
C ALA A 40 -6.93 -13.88 -9.65
N VAL A 41 -6.77 -14.97 -10.42
CA VAL A 41 -5.81 -15.06 -11.52
C VAL A 41 -6.09 -13.97 -12.57
N ALA A 42 -7.35 -13.76 -12.94
CA ALA A 42 -7.72 -12.70 -13.87
C ALA A 42 -7.41 -11.30 -13.33
N GLU A 43 -7.71 -11.01 -12.05
CA GLU A 43 -7.40 -9.72 -11.42
C GLU A 43 -5.89 -9.49 -11.27
N ILE A 44 -5.10 -10.56 -11.09
CA ILE A 44 -3.65 -10.48 -10.96
C ILE A 44 -2.98 -10.38 -12.33
N HIS A 45 -3.45 -11.04 -13.38
CA HIS A 45 -2.67 -11.16 -14.63
C HIS A 45 -3.32 -10.47 -15.84
N ILE A 46 -4.63 -10.27 -15.85
CA ILE A 46 -5.38 -9.92 -17.07
C ILE A 46 -6.08 -8.56 -16.94
N LEU A 47 -6.79 -8.34 -15.85
CA LEU A 47 -7.68 -7.18 -15.70
C LEU A 47 -6.88 -5.92 -15.33
N PRO A 48 -6.99 -4.83 -16.11
CA PRO A 48 -6.34 -3.58 -15.76
C PRO A 48 -6.99 -2.94 -14.52
N GLY A 49 -6.17 -2.17 -13.79
CA GLY A 49 -6.65 -1.26 -12.75
C GLY A 49 -7.22 0.04 -13.30
N ARG A 50 -7.60 0.92 -12.39
CA ARG A 50 -8.05 2.28 -12.72
C ARG A 50 -6.89 3.09 -13.31
N ALA A 51 -7.12 3.71 -14.47
CA ALA A 51 -6.14 4.56 -15.12
C ALA A 51 -5.81 5.79 -14.27
N LEU A 52 -4.53 6.14 -14.18
CA LEU A 52 -4.05 7.29 -13.41
C LEU A 52 -4.50 8.64 -13.99
N SER A 53 -4.87 8.69 -15.28
CA SER A 53 -5.50 9.85 -15.91
C SER A 53 -6.80 10.26 -15.19
N ARG A 54 -7.49 9.31 -14.54
CA ARG A 54 -8.64 9.59 -13.66
C ARG A 54 -8.30 10.64 -12.61
N TYR A 55 -7.09 10.62 -12.05
CA TYR A 55 -6.68 11.54 -10.98
C TYR A 55 -5.94 12.78 -11.51
N GLY A 56 -5.91 13.02 -12.83
CA GLY A 56 -5.28 14.20 -13.42
C GLY A 56 -3.87 14.00 -13.96
N ALA A 57 -3.44 12.76 -14.20
CA ALA A 57 -2.19 12.49 -14.90
C ALA A 57 -2.27 12.93 -16.37
N ASN A 58 -1.29 13.70 -16.85
CA ASN A 58 -1.26 14.19 -18.23
C ASN A 58 0.12 13.99 -18.89
N THR A 59 0.27 12.90 -19.64
CA THR A 59 1.50 12.64 -20.40
C THR A 59 1.63 13.45 -21.68
N ARG A 60 0.51 13.97 -22.24
CA ARG A 60 0.49 14.76 -23.48
C ARG A 60 1.00 16.18 -23.26
N SER A 61 0.78 16.73 -22.06
CA SER A 61 1.27 18.04 -21.64
C SER A 61 1.82 17.95 -20.21
N ARG A 62 3.09 17.53 -20.10
CA ARG A 62 3.81 17.46 -18.82
C ARG A 62 3.89 18.86 -18.21
N GLY A 63 3.75 18.95 -16.89
CA GLY A 63 3.68 20.22 -16.17
C GLY A 63 2.26 20.74 -15.95
N ALA A 64 1.31 20.37 -16.81
CA ALA A 64 -0.11 20.70 -16.68
C ALA A 64 -0.94 19.62 -15.95
N GLY A 65 -0.33 18.47 -15.63
CA GLY A 65 -0.96 17.44 -14.81
C GLY A 65 -1.11 17.85 -13.35
N SER A 66 -2.01 17.17 -12.63
CA SER A 66 -2.13 17.31 -11.18
C SER A 66 -0.84 16.87 -10.46
N TRP A 67 -0.76 17.16 -9.17
CA TRP A 67 0.39 16.84 -8.33
C TRP A 67 0.18 15.55 -7.55
N ALA A 68 1.28 14.81 -7.38
CA ALA A 68 1.35 13.67 -6.48
C ALA A 68 2.35 13.95 -5.36
N LEU A 69 1.93 13.82 -4.10
CA LEU A 69 2.83 13.90 -2.96
C LEU A 69 3.31 12.51 -2.56
N VAL A 70 4.62 12.35 -2.38
CA VAL A 70 5.23 11.10 -1.93
C VAL A 70 6.07 11.36 -0.68
N THR A 71 5.72 10.73 0.44
CA THR A 71 6.54 10.76 1.67
C THR A 71 7.59 9.65 1.65
N GLY A 72 8.76 9.89 2.24
CA GLY A 72 9.90 8.97 2.13
C GLY A 72 10.40 8.81 0.70
N ALA A 73 10.33 9.87 -0.12
CA ALA A 73 10.56 9.82 -1.57
C ALA A 73 12.01 9.53 -1.99
N THR A 74 12.99 9.57 -1.09
CA THR A 74 14.42 9.59 -1.46
C THR A 74 15.03 8.23 -1.75
N ASP A 75 14.33 7.12 -1.45
CA ASP A 75 14.88 5.77 -1.62
C ASP A 75 13.78 4.72 -1.86
N GLY A 76 14.19 3.54 -2.35
CA GLY A 76 13.37 2.34 -2.46
C GLY A 76 12.00 2.57 -3.13
N ILE A 77 10.95 2.12 -2.46
CA ILE A 77 9.55 2.19 -2.94
C ILE A 77 9.12 3.64 -3.18
N GLY A 78 9.43 4.55 -2.26
CA GLY A 78 9.06 5.97 -2.38
C GLY A 78 9.70 6.64 -3.59
N ARG A 79 11.00 6.38 -3.83
CA ARG A 79 11.70 6.90 -5.01
C ARG A 79 11.07 6.41 -6.31
N GLU A 80 10.72 5.12 -6.37
CA GLU A 80 10.06 4.56 -7.54
C GLU A 80 8.63 5.08 -7.73
N PHE A 81 7.86 5.32 -6.66
CA PHE A 81 6.59 6.02 -6.79
C PHE A 81 6.76 7.41 -7.38
N ALA A 82 7.70 8.21 -6.87
CA ALA A 82 7.98 9.54 -7.38
C ALA A 82 8.36 9.52 -8.88
N MET A 83 9.32 8.67 -9.26
CA MET A 83 9.76 8.53 -10.66
C MET A 83 8.63 8.05 -11.58
N GLN A 84 7.86 7.06 -11.14
CA GLN A 84 6.84 6.43 -11.98
C GLN A 84 5.54 7.23 -12.08
N LEU A 85 5.22 8.06 -11.08
CA LEU A 85 4.14 9.04 -11.16
C LEU A 85 4.52 10.21 -12.07
N ALA A 86 5.76 10.70 -11.95
CA ALA A 86 6.31 11.66 -12.91
C ALA A 86 6.26 11.10 -14.35
N ALA A 87 6.73 9.87 -14.57
CA ALA A 87 6.67 9.20 -15.87
C ALA A 87 5.25 9.16 -16.47
N ARG A 88 4.22 9.11 -15.62
CA ARG A 88 2.81 9.06 -16.01
C ARG A 88 2.14 10.44 -16.10
N GLY A 89 2.89 11.52 -15.95
CA GLY A 89 2.42 12.88 -16.21
C GLY A 89 1.87 13.61 -15.00
N PHE A 90 2.21 13.20 -13.78
CA PHE A 90 2.03 14.02 -12.58
C PHE A 90 3.24 14.93 -12.37
N ASN A 91 3.00 16.10 -11.79
CA ASN A 91 4.03 16.83 -11.06
C ASN A 91 4.23 16.17 -9.68
N VAL A 92 5.39 16.34 -9.03
CA VAL A 92 5.70 15.57 -7.82
C VAL A 92 6.16 16.43 -6.66
N VAL A 93 5.46 16.34 -5.52
CA VAL A 93 5.95 16.83 -4.23
C VAL A 93 6.76 15.72 -3.56
N LEU A 94 8.05 15.97 -3.35
CA LEU A 94 8.99 15.03 -2.76
C LEU A 94 9.18 15.40 -1.28
N ALA A 95 8.69 14.56 -0.37
CA ALA A 95 8.82 14.78 1.07
C ALA A 95 9.71 13.71 1.72
N SER A 96 10.81 14.12 2.34
CA SER A 96 11.74 13.24 3.08
C SER A 96 12.65 14.07 3.98
N ARG A 97 13.55 13.43 4.73
CA ARG A 97 14.43 14.11 5.69
C ARG A 97 15.60 14.84 5.03
N THR A 98 16.25 14.20 4.06
CA THR A 98 17.52 14.67 3.52
C THR A 98 17.32 15.56 2.29
N LEU A 99 17.46 16.87 2.47
CA LEU A 99 17.27 17.87 1.41
C LEU A 99 18.10 17.58 0.15
N ALA A 100 19.41 17.33 0.29
CA ALA A 100 20.29 17.06 -0.85
C ALA A 100 19.85 15.85 -1.70
N LYS A 101 19.31 14.79 -1.07
CA LYS A 101 18.76 13.63 -1.80
C LYS A 101 17.46 13.97 -2.53
N LEU A 102 16.62 14.80 -1.94
CA LEU A 102 15.38 15.27 -2.56
C LEU A 102 15.68 16.13 -3.79
N GLU A 103 16.61 17.07 -3.68
CA GLU A 103 17.02 17.94 -4.79
C GLU A 103 17.67 17.15 -5.92
N ALA A 104 18.48 16.13 -5.60
CA ALA A 104 19.04 15.24 -6.61
C ALA A 104 17.95 14.48 -7.37
N LEU A 105 16.96 13.92 -6.65
CA LEU A 105 15.82 13.24 -7.26
C LEU A 105 14.94 14.19 -8.08
N ALA A 106 14.72 15.42 -7.60
CA ALA A 106 14.01 16.46 -8.33
C ALA A 106 14.67 16.73 -9.69
N ARG A 107 15.98 16.99 -9.71
CA ARG A 107 16.74 17.19 -10.95
C ARG A 107 16.68 15.99 -11.88
N GLU A 108 16.74 14.77 -11.34
CA GLU A 108 16.61 13.55 -12.13
C GLU A 108 15.21 13.43 -12.78
N ILE A 109 14.15 13.70 -12.03
CA ILE A 109 12.76 13.68 -12.53
C ILE A 109 12.59 14.71 -13.65
N GLU A 110 13.02 15.95 -13.41
CA GLU A 110 12.82 17.08 -14.33
C GLU A 110 13.65 16.92 -15.61
N SER A 111 14.87 16.39 -15.52
CA SER A 111 15.70 16.09 -16.69
C SER A 111 15.16 14.91 -17.51
N LYS A 112 14.65 13.86 -16.86
CA LYS A 112 14.14 12.67 -17.55
C LYS A 112 12.76 12.88 -18.16
N TYR A 113 11.93 13.72 -17.54
CA TYR A 113 10.54 13.96 -17.93
C TYR A 113 10.29 15.44 -18.18
N VAL A 114 10.90 15.97 -19.25
CA VAL A 114 10.86 17.39 -19.64
C VAL A 114 9.45 17.98 -19.50
N GLY A 115 9.37 19.12 -18.79
CA GLY A 115 8.14 19.84 -18.48
C GLY A 115 7.48 19.43 -17.16
N THR A 116 7.83 18.28 -16.58
CA THR A 116 7.39 17.90 -15.23
C THR A 116 7.98 18.85 -14.19
N LYS A 117 7.18 19.26 -13.21
CA LYS A 117 7.61 20.11 -12.10
C LYS A 117 7.77 19.30 -10.83
N THR A 118 8.73 19.67 -9.99
CA THR A 118 8.87 19.10 -8.65
C THR A 118 8.82 20.18 -7.57
N LEU A 119 8.42 19.78 -6.37
CA LEU A 119 8.51 20.58 -5.15
C LEU A 119 9.20 19.74 -4.10
N VAL A 120 10.30 20.25 -3.55
CA VAL A 120 11.05 19.58 -2.49
C VAL A 120 10.58 20.09 -1.13
N GLN A 121 10.25 19.19 -0.21
CA GLN A 121 9.91 19.53 1.17
C GLN A 121 10.70 18.63 2.13
N ALA A 122 11.65 19.23 2.85
CA ALA A 122 12.36 18.55 3.92
C ALA A 122 11.45 18.44 5.15
N ILE A 123 11.26 17.22 5.67
CA ILE A 123 10.46 16.94 6.89
C ILE A 123 11.12 15.79 7.65
N ASP A 124 11.35 15.98 8.95
CA ASP A 124 11.74 14.91 9.86
C ASP A 124 10.54 14.29 10.55
N PHE A 125 10.07 13.16 10.01
CA PHE A 125 8.93 12.43 10.58
C PHE A 125 9.23 11.76 11.93
N SER A 126 10.51 11.61 12.32
CA SER A 126 10.85 11.12 13.68
C SER A 126 10.70 12.20 14.75
N GLN A 127 10.72 13.47 14.36
CA GLN A 127 10.60 14.62 15.25
C GLN A 127 9.39 15.46 14.83
N PRO A 128 8.17 15.04 15.23
CA PRO A 128 6.96 15.70 14.76
C PRO A 128 6.95 17.18 15.16
N SER A 129 6.94 18.07 14.16
CA SER A 129 6.92 19.52 14.36
C SER A 129 5.76 20.15 13.60
N GLU A 130 4.90 20.88 14.32
CA GLU A 130 3.81 21.66 13.70
C GLU A 130 4.34 22.69 12.70
N ALA A 131 5.56 23.20 12.89
CA ALA A 131 6.19 24.11 11.94
C ALA A 131 6.44 23.42 10.59
N GLN A 132 7.01 22.21 10.59
CA GLN A 132 7.29 21.46 9.36
C GLN A 132 6.01 21.03 8.63
N TYR A 133 4.99 20.57 9.36
CA TYR A 133 3.69 20.23 8.77
C TYR A 133 2.96 21.48 8.25
N GLY A 134 3.06 22.60 8.96
CA GLY A 134 2.54 23.89 8.53
C GLY A 134 3.21 24.42 7.26
N GLU A 135 4.53 24.28 7.15
CA GLU A 135 5.28 24.58 5.93
C GLU A 135 4.82 23.72 4.76
N LEU A 136 4.72 22.39 4.95
CA LEU A 136 4.18 21.50 3.92
C LEU A 136 2.79 21.96 3.45
N ALA A 137 1.90 22.28 4.40
CA ALA A 137 0.56 22.74 4.09
C ALA A 137 0.55 24.05 3.30
N ARG A 138 1.38 25.03 3.67
CA ARG A 138 1.50 26.34 3.00
C ARG A 138 2.10 26.21 1.61
N ASN A 139 3.23 25.51 1.49
CA ASN A 139 3.99 25.36 0.26
C ASN A 139 3.22 24.57 -0.82
N THR A 140 2.26 23.74 -0.40
CA THR A 140 1.41 22.96 -1.31
C THR A 140 0.01 23.54 -1.51
N LEU A 141 -0.33 24.68 -0.88
CA LEU A 141 -1.69 25.21 -0.88
C LEU A 141 -2.20 25.57 -2.29
N HIS A 142 -1.30 26.07 -3.14
CA HIS A 142 -1.58 26.48 -4.52
C HIS A 142 -1.49 25.31 -5.51
N LEU A 143 -1.16 24.10 -5.06
CA LEU A 143 -0.98 22.93 -5.91
C LEU A 143 -2.25 22.08 -5.95
N ASP A 144 -2.62 21.66 -7.17
CA ASP A 144 -3.67 20.67 -7.38
C ASP A 144 -3.19 19.26 -7.04
N VAL A 145 -3.02 18.95 -5.76
CA VAL A 145 -2.58 17.63 -5.28
C VAL A 145 -3.75 16.66 -5.36
N ALA A 146 -3.63 15.65 -6.23
CA ALA A 146 -4.65 14.63 -6.47
C ALA A 146 -4.25 13.23 -6.01
N VAL A 147 -2.96 13.00 -5.75
CA VAL A 147 -2.44 11.71 -5.26
C VAL A 147 -1.58 11.93 -4.03
N LEU A 148 -1.84 11.18 -2.96
CA LEU A 148 -1.01 11.10 -1.77
C LEU A 148 -0.47 9.67 -1.61
N VAL A 149 0.85 9.52 -1.55
CA VAL A 149 1.52 8.26 -1.23
C VAL A 149 2.20 8.39 0.12
N ASN A 150 1.56 7.85 1.16
CA ASN A 150 2.10 7.67 2.49
C ASN A 150 3.07 6.48 2.50
N ASN A 151 4.33 6.75 2.18
CA ASN A 151 5.38 5.73 2.08
C ASN A 151 6.43 5.81 3.20
N VAL A 152 6.60 6.97 3.85
CA VAL A 152 7.57 7.10 4.94
C VAL A 152 7.34 6.00 5.99
N GLY A 153 8.43 5.40 6.46
CA GLY A 153 8.36 4.34 7.45
C GLY A 153 9.71 4.03 8.07
N ARG A 154 9.67 3.53 9.30
CA ARG A 154 10.79 2.99 10.07
C ARG A 154 10.41 1.60 10.60
N SER A 155 11.39 0.70 10.62
CA SER A 155 11.32 -0.61 11.29
C SER A 155 12.43 -0.65 12.34
N HIS A 156 12.42 -1.67 13.20
CA HIS A 156 13.53 -1.94 14.11
C HIS A 156 14.83 -2.18 13.32
N ASP A 157 15.94 -1.73 13.89
CA ASP A 157 17.28 -1.93 13.36
C ASP A 157 17.68 -3.41 13.40
N MET A 158 17.19 -4.17 14.37
CA MET A 158 17.24 -5.64 14.39
C MET A 158 16.03 -6.25 15.12
N PRO A 159 15.72 -7.53 14.88
CA PRO A 159 14.71 -8.23 15.68
C PRO A 159 15.12 -8.23 17.16
N VAL A 160 14.25 -7.74 18.04
CA VAL A 160 14.52 -7.60 19.48
C VAL A 160 13.28 -7.96 20.29
N ALA A 161 13.45 -8.57 21.46
CA ALA A 161 12.32 -8.83 22.35
C ALA A 161 11.71 -7.49 22.81
N PHE A 162 10.38 -7.44 22.98
CA PHE A 162 9.71 -6.19 23.35
C PHE A 162 10.25 -5.60 24.66
N ALA A 163 10.54 -6.45 25.65
CA ALA A 163 11.09 -6.04 26.95
C ALA A 163 12.51 -5.44 26.86
N GLU A 164 13.22 -5.67 25.76
CA GLU A 164 14.59 -5.21 25.51
C GLU A 164 14.62 -4.09 24.45
N SER A 165 13.46 -3.69 23.94
CA SER A 165 13.36 -2.66 22.90
C SER A 165 13.69 -1.30 23.48
N ASP A 166 14.56 -0.57 22.78
CA ASP A 166 14.90 0.80 23.12
C ASP A 166 13.67 1.72 22.99
N VAL A 167 13.47 2.60 23.97
CA VAL A 167 12.29 3.48 24.02
C VAL A 167 12.30 4.46 22.86
N ASP A 168 13.45 5.06 22.55
CA ASP A 168 13.56 6.05 21.47
C ASP A 168 13.33 5.40 20.09
N GLU A 169 13.77 4.15 19.90
CA GLU A 169 13.45 3.37 18.71
C GLU A 169 11.94 3.09 18.61
N MET A 170 11.32 2.62 19.68
CA MET A 170 9.87 2.33 19.71
C MET A 170 9.03 3.57 19.42
N GLU A 171 9.29 4.67 20.12
CA GLU A 171 8.62 5.94 19.89
C GLU A 171 8.89 6.47 18.48
N GLY A 172 10.13 6.35 17.99
CA GLY A 172 10.50 6.70 16.63
C GLY A 172 9.70 5.94 15.57
N ILE A 173 9.45 4.64 15.78
CA ILE A 173 8.61 3.83 14.88
C ILE A 173 7.17 4.34 14.87
N VAL A 174 6.58 4.62 16.04
CA VAL A 174 5.20 5.11 16.14
C VAL A 174 5.08 6.52 15.54
N ASN A 175 6.00 7.42 15.88
CA ASN A 175 6.03 8.79 15.37
C ASN A 175 6.08 8.82 13.84
N VAL A 176 6.98 8.03 13.24
CA VAL A 176 7.13 8.00 11.78
C VAL A 176 5.95 7.29 11.11
N ASN A 177 5.61 6.07 11.53
CA ASN A 177 4.68 5.22 10.80
C ASN A 177 3.23 5.64 11.00
N VAL A 178 2.88 6.07 12.22
CA VAL A 178 1.50 6.40 12.63
C VAL A 178 1.29 7.90 12.56
N LEU A 179 1.96 8.67 13.43
CA LEU A 179 1.68 10.11 13.56
C LEU A 179 2.02 10.87 12.28
N GLY A 180 3.17 10.58 11.65
CA GLY A 180 3.55 11.18 10.38
C GLY A 180 2.50 10.98 9.28
N THR A 181 2.03 9.74 9.13
CA THR A 181 0.98 9.37 8.17
C THR A 181 -0.33 10.11 8.46
N LEU A 182 -0.76 10.15 9.73
CA LEU A 182 -1.99 10.86 10.13
C LEU A 182 -1.89 12.36 9.85
N ARG A 183 -0.76 12.99 10.20
CA ARG A 183 -0.56 14.43 10.06
C ARG A 183 -0.53 14.86 8.60
N VAL A 184 0.21 14.16 7.75
CA VAL A 184 0.22 14.43 6.31
C VAL A 184 -1.17 14.21 5.73
N THR A 185 -1.82 13.10 6.06
CA THR A 185 -3.15 12.80 5.51
C THR A 185 -4.19 13.82 5.96
N ARG A 186 -4.13 14.33 7.19
CA ARG A 186 -5.01 15.40 7.69
C ARG A 186 -4.90 16.70 6.88
N ILE A 187 -3.72 16.99 6.31
CA ILE A 187 -3.51 18.15 5.44
C ILE A 187 -4.21 17.97 4.09
N PHE A 188 -4.12 16.78 3.50
CA PHE A 188 -4.53 16.55 2.10
C PHE A 188 -5.92 15.90 1.94
N ALA A 189 -6.40 15.11 2.90
CA ALA A 189 -7.71 14.46 2.80
C ALA A 189 -8.86 15.46 2.61
N PRO A 190 -8.95 16.59 3.34
CA PRO A 190 -9.98 17.60 3.07
C PRO A 190 -9.88 18.20 1.66
N ARG A 191 -8.66 18.39 1.14
CA ARG A 191 -8.43 18.94 -0.21
C ARG A 191 -8.89 17.95 -1.29
N LEU A 192 -8.56 16.67 -1.13
CA LEU A 192 -9.01 15.60 -2.02
C LEU A 192 -10.53 15.43 -1.98
N ALA A 193 -11.14 15.53 -0.79
CA ALA A 193 -12.59 15.50 -0.62
C ALA A 193 -13.27 16.68 -1.33
N ALA A 194 -12.75 17.90 -1.19
CA ALA A 194 -13.26 19.08 -1.89
C ALA A 194 -13.15 18.94 -3.42
N ARG A 195 -12.08 18.31 -3.90
CA ARG A 195 -11.87 17.99 -5.32
C ARG A 195 -12.81 16.90 -5.86
N ARG A 196 -13.48 16.16 -4.95
CA ARG A 196 -14.35 14.99 -5.24
C ARG A 196 -13.70 13.92 -6.13
N ASN A 197 -12.37 13.85 -6.10
CA ASN A 197 -11.57 12.94 -6.90
C ASN A 197 -10.14 12.93 -6.37
N GLY A 198 -9.57 11.75 -6.16
CA GLY A 198 -8.21 11.63 -5.66
C GLY A 198 -7.84 10.21 -5.29
N LEU A 199 -6.56 10.02 -4.95
CA LEU A 199 -6.01 8.74 -4.55
C LEU A 199 -5.13 8.89 -3.31
N ILE A 200 -5.38 8.12 -2.26
CA ILE A 200 -4.52 7.97 -1.09
C ILE A 200 -4.01 6.54 -1.05
N LEU A 201 -2.70 6.36 -1.11
CA LEU A 201 -2.02 5.07 -0.98
C LEU A 201 -1.19 5.07 0.30
N SER A 202 -1.40 4.08 1.14
CA SER A 202 -0.58 3.86 2.35
C SER A 202 0.26 2.60 2.19
N ILE A 203 1.57 2.68 2.43
CA ILE A 203 2.46 1.51 2.37
C ILE A 203 2.35 0.73 3.68
N GLY A 204 1.51 -0.30 3.64
CA GLY A 204 1.37 -1.29 4.70
C GLY A 204 2.47 -2.33 4.66
N SER A 205 2.29 -3.38 5.46
CA SER A 205 3.19 -4.54 5.48
C SER A 205 2.42 -5.78 5.87
N PHE A 206 2.87 -6.93 5.38
CA PHE A 206 2.38 -8.24 5.82
C PHE A 206 2.54 -8.44 7.35
N SER A 207 3.56 -7.84 7.95
CA SER A 207 3.75 -7.84 9.42
C SER A 207 2.61 -7.18 10.20
N GLY A 208 1.80 -6.32 9.57
CA GLY A 208 0.60 -5.76 10.18
C GLY A 208 -0.60 -6.70 10.20
N GLN A 209 -0.48 -7.88 9.58
CA GLN A 209 -1.58 -8.84 9.44
C GLN A 209 -1.34 -10.13 10.21
N LEU A 210 -0.08 -10.50 10.40
CA LEU A 210 0.31 -11.69 11.16
C LEU A 210 1.15 -11.31 12.38
N ALA A 211 1.03 -12.12 13.42
CA ALA A 211 1.93 -12.03 14.56
C ALA A 211 3.38 -12.16 14.09
N THR A 212 4.17 -11.11 14.34
CA THR A 212 5.58 -11.05 13.96
C THR A 212 6.41 -10.84 15.22
N PRO A 213 6.81 -11.92 15.91
CA PRO A 213 7.65 -11.83 17.10
C PRO A 213 8.91 -11.02 16.81
N LEU A 214 9.43 -10.36 17.85
CA LEU A 214 10.64 -9.54 17.80
C LEU A 214 10.54 -8.23 16.98
N LEU A 215 9.36 -7.93 16.42
CA LEU A 215 9.08 -6.69 15.69
C LEU A 215 7.75 -6.06 16.16
N ALA A 216 7.39 -6.24 17.43
CA ALA A 216 6.06 -5.93 17.97
C ALA A 216 5.57 -4.51 17.64
N THR A 217 6.39 -3.48 17.91
CA THR A 217 6.04 -2.07 17.67
C THR A 217 5.84 -1.77 16.18
N TYR A 218 6.69 -2.33 15.32
CA TYR A 218 6.58 -2.18 13.87
C TYR A 218 5.31 -2.87 13.33
N ALA A 219 5.09 -4.13 13.72
CA ALA A 219 3.88 -4.88 13.36
C ALA A 219 2.61 -4.16 13.80
N GLY A 220 2.56 -3.67 15.05
CA GLY A 220 1.46 -2.88 15.57
C GLY A 220 1.21 -1.59 14.77
N SER A 221 2.27 -0.86 14.41
CA SER A 221 2.14 0.35 13.58
C SER A 221 1.58 0.06 12.18
N LYS A 222 1.92 -1.09 11.58
CA LYS A 222 1.41 -1.50 10.27
C LYS A 222 -0.01 -2.06 10.35
N ALA A 223 -0.37 -2.71 11.45
CA ALA A 223 -1.75 -3.11 11.73
C ALA A 223 -2.66 -1.87 11.87
N PHE A 224 -2.19 -0.83 12.58
CA PHE A 224 -2.88 0.46 12.66
C PHE A 224 -3.15 1.03 11.26
N LEU A 225 -2.15 1.08 10.39
CA LEU A 225 -2.31 1.63 9.03
C LEU A 225 -3.34 0.87 8.20
N ILE A 226 -3.47 -0.45 8.38
CA ILE A 226 -4.48 -1.24 7.66
C ILE A 226 -5.88 -0.85 8.12
N GLY A 227 -6.16 -0.92 9.42
CA GLY A 227 -7.49 -0.58 9.96
C GLY A 227 -7.85 0.88 9.71
N TRP A 228 -6.91 1.80 9.93
CA TRP A 228 -7.10 3.22 9.67
C TRP A 228 -7.37 3.51 8.19
N SER A 229 -6.62 2.90 7.26
CA SER A 229 -6.85 3.13 5.82
C SER A 229 -8.20 2.58 5.36
N GLN A 230 -8.66 1.45 5.93
CA GLN A 230 -9.98 0.89 5.64
C GLN A 230 -11.11 1.79 6.12
N ALA A 231 -11.01 2.33 7.34
CA ALA A 231 -11.97 3.29 7.87
C ALA A 231 -12.01 4.57 7.02
N LEU A 232 -10.83 5.14 6.72
CA LEU A 232 -10.72 6.32 5.88
C LEU A 232 -11.29 6.09 4.47
N ALA A 233 -11.10 4.89 3.90
CA ALA A 233 -11.66 4.57 2.59
C ALA A 233 -13.18 4.64 2.56
N GLU A 234 -13.87 4.16 3.59
CA GLU A 234 -15.33 4.25 3.68
C GLU A 234 -15.82 5.70 3.80
N GLU A 235 -15.13 6.53 4.57
CA GLU A 235 -15.44 7.97 4.68
C GLU A 235 -15.27 8.66 3.33
N MET A 236 -14.15 8.40 2.66
CA MET A 236 -13.73 9.07 1.43
C MET A 236 -14.48 8.57 0.18
N ARG A 237 -15.08 7.37 0.23
CA ARG A 237 -15.86 6.79 -0.87
C ARG A 237 -17.02 7.67 -1.30
N ARG A 238 -17.71 8.34 -0.36
CA ARG A 238 -18.86 9.23 -0.65
C ARG A 238 -18.47 10.49 -1.43
N VAL A 239 -17.21 10.89 -1.32
CA VAL A 239 -16.62 12.02 -2.05
C VAL A 239 -15.74 11.56 -3.21
N ASN A 240 -15.86 10.30 -3.65
CA ASN A 240 -15.18 9.75 -4.83
C ASN A 240 -13.64 9.88 -4.76
N VAL A 241 -13.08 9.77 -3.56
CA VAL A 241 -11.64 9.65 -3.34
C VAL A 241 -11.33 8.19 -3.01
N ASP A 242 -10.40 7.62 -3.77
CA ASP A 242 -9.96 6.25 -3.59
C ASP A 242 -8.89 6.19 -2.51
N VAL A 243 -9.04 5.28 -1.55
CA VAL A 243 -8.05 5.02 -0.51
C VAL A 243 -7.73 3.54 -0.51
N ALA A 244 -6.45 3.21 -0.51
CA ALA A 244 -6.00 1.83 -0.42
C ALA A 244 -4.73 1.69 0.40
N VAL A 245 -4.64 0.59 1.15
CA VAL A 245 -3.40 0.15 1.79
C VAL A 245 -2.73 -0.90 0.92
N LEU A 246 -1.46 -0.68 0.59
CA LEU A 246 -0.66 -1.65 -0.14
C LEU A 246 -0.02 -2.61 0.86
N ASN A 247 -0.44 -3.87 0.80
CA ASN A 247 0.15 -4.94 1.58
C ASN A 247 1.50 -5.33 0.98
N THR A 248 2.56 -4.87 1.62
CA THR A 248 3.93 -5.06 1.14
C THR A 248 4.57 -6.25 1.85
N PHE A 249 5.01 -7.23 1.07
CA PHE A 249 5.89 -8.30 1.52
C PHE A 249 7.35 -7.80 1.50
N PHE A 250 8.31 -8.67 1.20
CA PHE A 250 9.67 -8.24 0.99
C PHE A 250 9.79 -7.48 -0.33
N VAL A 251 10.46 -6.33 -0.28
CA VAL A 251 10.90 -5.57 -1.45
C VAL A 251 12.35 -5.20 -1.19
N VAL A 252 13.21 -5.36 -2.20
CA VAL A 252 14.64 -5.01 -2.10
C VAL A 252 14.78 -3.55 -1.65
N SER A 253 15.28 -3.34 -0.43
CA SER A 253 15.42 -2.01 0.17
C SER A 253 16.30 -2.07 1.41
N ASN A 254 16.69 -0.90 1.90
CA ASN A 254 17.38 -0.76 3.18
C ASN A 254 16.56 -1.34 4.35
N MET A 255 15.23 -1.20 4.32
CA MET A 255 14.34 -1.70 5.38
C MET A 255 14.30 -3.23 5.45
N SER A 256 14.30 -3.92 4.30
CA SER A 256 14.33 -5.39 4.27
C SER A 256 15.73 -5.98 4.41
N LYS A 257 16.78 -5.13 4.36
CA LYS A 257 18.20 -5.52 4.31
C LYS A 257 18.56 -6.44 3.12
N LEU A 258 17.66 -6.60 2.16
CA LEU A 258 17.88 -7.38 0.95
C LEU A 258 18.60 -6.52 -0.10
N ARG A 259 19.68 -7.07 -0.68
CA ARG A 259 20.47 -6.38 -1.72
C ARG A 259 20.18 -6.85 -3.15
N ARG A 260 19.53 -8.01 -3.31
CA ARG A 260 19.22 -8.61 -4.61
C ARG A 260 17.78 -9.10 -4.65
N PRO A 261 17.11 -9.02 -5.82
CA PRO A 261 15.76 -9.53 -5.96
C PRO A 261 15.72 -11.05 -5.87
N THR A 262 14.61 -11.59 -5.36
CA THR A 262 14.29 -13.02 -5.35
C THR A 262 12.88 -13.22 -5.89
N LEU A 263 12.45 -14.48 -6.07
CA LEU A 263 11.09 -14.81 -6.47
C LEU A 263 10.03 -14.19 -5.54
N MET A 264 10.35 -14.04 -4.25
CA MET A 264 9.45 -13.51 -3.22
C MET A 264 9.76 -12.06 -2.82
N ALA A 265 10.82 -11.46 -3.38
CA ALA A 265 11.26 -10.11 -3.08
C ALA A 265 11.61 -9.35 -4.36
N PRO A 266 10.63 -8.72 -5.02
CA PRO A 266 10.87 -7.94 -6.22
C PRO A 266 11.69 -6.67 -5.94
N THR A 267 12.17 -6.06 -7.02
CA THR A 267 12.73 -4.70 -6.96
C THR A 267 11.62 -3.67 -6.66
N PRO A 268 11.95 -2.53 -6.04
CA PRO A 268 11.00 -1.42 -5.87
C PRO A 268 10.33 -1.01 -7.19
N LYS A 269 11.08 -1.02 -8.29
CA LYS A 269 10.59 -0.65 -9.62
C LYS A 269 9.46 -1.56 -10.07
N GLN A 270 9.65 -2.88 -9.96
CA GLN A 270 8.63 -3.88 -10.31
C GLN A 270 7.42 -3.77 -9.38
N TYR A 271 7.66 -3.64 -8.07
CA TYR A 271 6.60 -3.51 -7.08
C TYR A 271 5.69 -2.30 -7.35
N VAL A 272 6.28 -1.12 -7.57
CA VAL A 272 5.52 0.11 -7.86
C VAL A 272 4.80 0.03 -9.20
N ALA A 273 5.42 -0.57 -10.23
CA ALA A 273 4.77 -0.76 -11.52
C ALA A 273 3.54 -1.68 -11.40
N ALA A 274 3.63 -2.75 -10.62
CA ALA A 274 2.51 -3.64 -10.32
C ALA A 274 1.41 -2.90 -9.54
N ALA A 275 1.77 -2.11 -8.53
CA ALA A 275 0.82 -1.34 -7.73
C ALA A 275 0.04 -0.32 -8.58
N LEU A 276 0.75 0.47 -9.41
CA LEU A 276 0.13 1.52 -10.22
C LEU A 276 -0.66 0.98 -11.43
N SER A 277 -0.35 -0.21 -11.94
CA SER A 277 -1.09 -0.82 -13.06
C SER A 277 -2.43 -1.45 -12.64
N ARG A 278 -2.60 -1.77 -11.35
CA ARG A 278 -3.74 -2.52 -10.82
C ARG A 278 -4.50 -1.77 -9.71
N LEU A 279 -4.47 -0.44 -9.76
CA LEU A 279 -5.19 0.40 -8.79
C LEU A 279 -6.68 0.03 -8.72
N GLY A 280 -7.20 -0.11 -7.49
CA GLY A 280 -8.59 -0.50 -7.24
C GLY A 280 -8.87 -2.00 -7.36
N ARG A 281 -7.84 -2.84 -7.61
CA ARG A 281 -7.95 -4.30 -7.54
C ARG A 281 -7.29 -4.82 -6.25
N PRO A 282 -7.82 -5.89 -5.65
CA PRO A 282 -7.20 -6.48 -4.46
C PRO A 282 -5.86 -7.18 -4.79
N GLY A 283 -5.67 -7.64 -6.03
CA GLY A 283 -4.52 -8.47 -6.40
C GLY A 283 -4.48 -9.71 -5.50
N GLY A 284 -3.36 -9.93 -4.81
CA GLY A 284 -3.25 -11.04 -3.83
C GLY A 284 -4.01 -10.85 -2.51
N ALA A 285 -4.72 -9.74 -2.29
CA ALA A 285 -5.44 -9.45 -1.04
C ALA A 285 -6.93 -9.84 -1.10
N ILE A 286 -7.23 -11.05 -1.59
CA ILE A 286 -8.61 -11.54 -1.75
C ILE A 286 -9.32 -11.53 -0.38
N GLY A 287 -10.56 -11.03 -0.36
CA GLY A 287 -11.38 -10.97 0.86
C GLY A 287 -11.00 -9.84 1.83
N ARG A 288 -10.06 -8.97 1.47
CA ARG A 288 -9.65 -7.83 2.31
C ARG A 288 -10.05 -6.51 1.65
N VAL A 289 -10.96 -5.81 2.30
CA VAL A 289 -11.45 -4.50 1.82
C VAL A 289 -10.31 -3.47 1.80
N TYR A 290 -10.30 -2.64 0.75
CA TYR A 290 -9.37 -1.53 0.53
C TYR A 290 -7.88 -1.90 0.64
N THR A 291 -7.55 -3.18 0.53
CA THR A 291 -6.19 -3.70 0.61
C THR A 291 -5.81 -4.25 -0.74
N THR A 292 -4.61 -3.91 -1.21
CA THR A 292 -4.05 -4.47 -2.44
C THR A 292 -2.72 -5.13 -2.11
N THR A 293 -2.51 -6.36 -2.57
CA THR A 293 -1.17 -6.98 -2.59
C THR A 293 -0.66 -6.94 -4.04
N PRO A 294 0.26 -6.03 -4.39
CA PRO A 294 0.83 -5.99 -5.74
C PRO A 294 1.62 -7.26 -6.03
N CYS A 295 1.20 -8.02 -7.02
CA CYS A 295 1.93 -9.18 -7.51
C CYS A 295 2.77 -8.76 -8.71
N THR A 296 4.08 -8.90 -8.60
CA THR A 296 5.01 -8.66 -9.70
C THR A 296 5.09 -9.92 -10.55
N THR A 297 4.66 -9.82 -11.81
CA THR A 297 4.84 -10.84 -12.84
C THR A 297 6.17 -10.64 -13.56
#